data_AF-A0A8C7YWY4-F1
#
_entry.id   AF-A0A8C7YWY4-F1
#
_cell.length_a   1.000
_cell.length_b   1.000
_cell.length_c   1.000
_cell.angle_alpha   90.00
_cell.angle_beta   90.00
_cell.angle_gamma   90.00
#
_symmetry.space_group_name_H-M   'P 1'
#
loop_
_entity.id
_entity.type
_entity.pdbx_description
1 polymer ?
#
loop_
_entity_poly.entity_id
_entity_poly.type
_entity_poly.pdbx_seq_one_letter_code
_entity_poly.pdbx_strand_id
1 'polypeptide(L)'
;MSDRAGGRDPALSPEDCRCPVCLEIFVEPVTLPCTHTFCKSCFLESVDKAALCCPLCRKRVSTWARLHSKNQTLVNQALWRRIQTCFPVQCQRRLSGQEADDEDRLGKRFHVATLVRPSTHSPALCMCAHVQPLFVSRE
;
A
#
# COMPACT_ATOMS: atom_id res chain seq x y z
N MET A 1 3.86 20.98 45.63
CA MET A 1 4.34 21.29 44.27
C MET A 1 4.27 20.00 43.48
N SER A 2 3.17 19.80 42.75
CA SER A 2 2.77 18.51 42.19
C SER A 2 2.91 18.54 40.68
N ASP A 3 4.07 18.11 40.17
CA ASP A 3 4.25 17.82 38.75
C ASP A 3 5.11 16.58 38.58
N ARG A 4 4.55 15.42 38.93
CA ARG A 4 5.03 14.14 38.37
C ARG A 4 4.42 14.00 36.98
N ALA A 5 5.11 14.52 35.98
CA ALA A 5 4.86 14.23 34.57
C ALA A 5 5.13 12.73 34.31
N GLY A 6 4.16 11.89 34.65
CA GLY A 6 4.09 10.51 34.18
C GLY A 6 3.85 10.57 32.68
N GLY A 7 4.90 10.23 31.91
CA GLY A 7 4.85 10.10 30.45
C GLY A 7 3.75 9.13 30.03
N ARG A 8 2.59 9.68 29.72
CA ARG A 8 1.47 8.94 29.13
C ARG A 8 1.75 8.93 27.63
N ASP A 9 2.11 7.75 27.11
CA ASP A 9 2.17 7.52 25.66
C ASP A 9 0.89 8.11 25.05
N PRO A 10 0.98 9.03 24.07
CA PRO A 10 -0.21 9.67 23.52
C PRO A 10 -1.13 8.57 23.00
N ALA A 11 -2.36 8.56 23.52
CA ALA A 11 -3.35 7.57 23.14
C ALA A 11 -3.49 7.58 21.61
N LEU A 12 -3.10 6.48 20.96
CA LEU A 12 -3.29 6.31 19.53
C LEU A 12 -4.80 6.29 19.27
N SER A 13 -5.28 7.10 18.33
CA SER A 13 -6.66 7.01 17.88
C SER A 13 -6.78 5.90 16.82
N PRO A 14 -7.96 5.26 16.68
CA PRO A 14 -8.20 4.29 15.61
C PRO A 14 -8.03 4.90 14.22
N GLU A 15 -8.39 6.17 14.01
CA GLU A 15 -8.27 6.86 12.73
C GLU A 15 -6.81 7.10 12.32
N ASP A 16 -5.93 7.43 13.28
CA ASP A 16 -4.49 7.63 13.02
C ASP A 16 -3.76 6.33 12.67
N CYS A 17 -4.37 5.18 12.97
CA CYS A 17 -3.82 3.86 12.72
C CYS A 17 -4.33 3.21 11.43
N ARG A 18 -4.90 3.99 10.50
CA ARG A 18 -5.40 3.50 9.22
C ARG A 18 -4.45 3.79 8.07
N CYS A 19 -4.34 2.82 7.17
CA CYS A 19 -3.55 2.96 5.96
C CYS A 19 -4.26 3.87 4.96
N PRO A 20 -3.59 4.91 4.43
CA PRO A 20 -4.21 5.86 3.49
C PRO A 20 -4.49 5.26 2.10
N VAL A 21 -3.95 4.06 1.80
CA VAL A 21 -4.16 3.39 0.50
C VAL A 21 -5.39 2.49 0.54
N CYS A 22 -5.54 1.66 1.57
CA CYS A 22 -6.64 0.71 1.68
C CYS A 22 -7.71 1.11 2.72
N LEU A 23 -7.50 2.22 3.43
CA LEU A 23 -8.41 2.83 4.43
C LEU A 23 -8.73 1.96 5.66
N GLU A 24 -7.94 0.91 5.86
CA GLU A 24 -8.11 -0.10 6.91
C GLU A 24 -6.93 -0.04 7.91
N ILE A 25 -7.07 -0.63 9.11
CA ILE A 25 -6.03 -0.61 10.16
C ILE A 25 -4.68 -1.15 9.65
N PHE A 26 -3.55 -0.50 9.96
CA PHE A 26 -2.26 -0.96 9.47
C PHE A 26 -2.00 -2.44 9.80
N VAL A 27 -1.50 -3.20 8.81
CA VAL A 27 -0.92 -4.54 9.01
C VAL A 27 0.50 -4.51 8.50
N GLU A 28 1.44 -4.93 9.35
CA GLU A 28 2.88 -4.80 9.10
C GLU A 28 3.24 -3.40 8.56
N PRO A 29 3.02 -2.32 9.35
CA PRO A 29 3.21 -0.95 8.88
C PRO A 29 4.64 -0.70 8.38
N VAL A 30 4.77 -0.13 7.19
CA VAL A 30 6.02 0.31 6.57
C VAL A 30 6.05 1.83 6.60
N THR A 31 6.95 2.40 7.40
CA THR A 31 7.14 3.85 7.50
C THR A 31 8.27 4.27 6.56
N LEU A 32 7.93 5.07 5.56
CA LEU A 32 8.90 5.62 4.61
C LEU A 32 9.76 6.71 5.26
N PRO A 33 10.95 7.03 4.69
CA PRO A 33 11.78 8.14 5.19
C PRO A 33 11.09 9.50 5.11
N CYS A 34 10.02 9.62 4.32
CA CYS A 34 9.16 10.79 4.26
C CYS A 34 8.04 10.79 5.33
N THR A 35 8.16 9.99 6.39
CA THR A 35 7.25 9.83 7.55
C THR A 35 5.85 9.30 7.25
N HIS A 36 5.54 8.97 6.00
CA HIS A 36 4.26 8.35 5.62
C HIS A 36 4.31 6.84 5.83
N THR A 37 3.25 6.29 6.42
CA THR A 37 3.14 4.86 6.75
C THR A 37 2.06 4.19 5.92
N PHE A 38 2.32 2.96 5.49
CA PHE A 38 1.41 2.12 4.68
C PHE A 38 1.43 0.69 5.21
N CYS A 39 0.45 -0.14 4.86
CA CYS A 39 0.59 -1.60 5.06
C CYS A 39 1.71 -2.14 4.17
N LYS A 40 2.39 -3.20 4.59
CA LYS A 40 3.41 -3.87 3.77
C LYS A 40 2.86 -4.30 2.39
N SER A 41 1.67 -4.88 2.34
CA SER A 41 1.00 -5.23 1.07
C SER A 41 0.80 -4.00 0.17
N CYS A 42 0.21 -2.93 0.72
CA CYS A 42 0.01 -1.67 -0.01
C CYS A 42 1.34 -1.06 -0.49
N PHE A 43 2.41 -1.13 0.30
CA PHE A 43 3.74 -0.68 -0.10
C PHE A 43 4.28 -1.50 -1.28
N LEU A 44 4.20 -2.82 -1.22
CA LEU A 44 4.70 -3.70 -2.29
C LEU A 44 3.92 -3.51 -3.60
N GLU A 45 2.61 -3.24 -3.52
CA GLU A 45 1.77 -3.01 -4.69
C GLU A 45 1.95 -1.61 -5.30
N SER A 46 1.95 -0.57 -4.46
CA SER A 46 1.91 0.82 -4.93
C SER A 46 3.27 1.50 -5.06
N VAL A 47 4.25 1.09 -4.25
CA VAL A 47 5.57 1.73 -4.19
C VAL A 47 6.60 0.89 -4.90
N ASP A 48 6.72 -0.39 -4.54
CA ASP A 48 7.80 -1.25 -5.05
C ASP A 48 7.59 -1.62 -6.54
N LYS A 49 6.35 -1.97 -6.94
CA LYS A 49 6.05 -2.42 -8.30
C LYS A 49 5.73 -1.32 -9.32
N ALA A 50 5.38 -0.11 -8.88
CA ALA A 50 4.87 0.93 -9.77
C ALA A 50 5.83 2.13 -9.91
N ALA A 51 5.90 2.99 -8.89
CA ALA A 51 6.50 4.32 -9.03
C ALA A 51 7.81 4.53 -8.25
N LEU A 52 8.17 3.63 -7.32
CA LEU A 52 9.27 3.79 -6.36
C LEU A 52 9.27 5.15 -5.64
N CYS A 53 8.08 5.72 -5.47
CA CYS A 53 7.80 7.01 -4.86
C CYS A 53 6.68 6.87 -3.84
N CYS A 54 6.69 7.72 -2.81
CA CYS A 54 5.61 7.79 -1.84
C CYS A 54 4.29 8.20 -2.53
N PRO A 55 3.16 7.48 -2.31
CA PRO A 55 1.86 7.84 -2.87
C PRO A 55 1.32 9.19 -2.40
N LEU A 56 1.70 9.63 -1.19
CA LEU A 56 1.18 10.86 -0.58
C LEU A 56 1.99 12.11 -0.95
N CYS A 57 3.31 12.04 -0.88
CA CYS A 57 4.18 13.21 -1.08
C CYS A 57 5.10 13.13 -2.30
N ARG A 58 4.99 12.04 -3.10
CA ARG A 58 5.78 11.80 -4.32
C ARG A 58 7.30 11.77 -4.15
N LYS A 59 7.82 11.81 -2.91
CA LYS A 59 9.25 11.64 -2.62
C LYS A 59 9.73 10.26 -3.08
N ARG A 60 10.85 10.23 -3.81
CA ARG A 60 11.50 8.99 -4.27
C ARG A 60 12.02 8.19 -3.09
N VAL A 61 11.73 6.89 -3.07
CA VAL A 61 12.12 5.96 -2.00
C VAL A 61 12.82 4.71 -2.52
N SER A 62 13.19 4.67 -3.81
CA SER A 62 13.82 3.51 -4.47
C SER A 62 15.03 2.92 -3.74
N THR A 63 15.97 3.75 -3.29
CA THR A 63 17.19 3.28 -2.60
C THR A 63 16.86 2.69 -1.24
N TRP A 64 16.00 3.38 -0.48
CA TRP A 64 15.53 2.92 0.83
C TRP A 64 14.77 1.60 0.70
N ALA A 65 13.83 1.52 -0.24
CA ALA A 65 13.02 0.32 -0.52
C ALA A 65 13.90 -0.89 -0.81
N ARG A 66 14.89 -0.75 -1.71
CA ARG A 66 15.82 -1.84 -2.06
C ARG A 66 16.64 -2.33 -0.86
N LEU A 67 17.20 -1.40 -0.08
CA LEU A 67 18.03 -1.73 1.08
C LEU A 67 17.22 -2.46 2.15
N HIS A 68 16.06 -1.91 2.53
CA HIS A 68 15.21 -2.47 3.57
C HIS A 68 14.51 -3.76 3.14
N SER A 69 14.23 -3.93 1.84
CA SER A 69 13.76 -5.22 1.31
C SER A 69 14.83 -6.29 1.42
N LYS A 70 16.07 -6.00 1.04
CA LYS A 70 17.21 -6.94 1.15
C LYS A 70 17.48 -7.34 2.59
N ASN A 71 17.43 -6.37 3.50
CA ASN A 71 17.72 -6.59 4.92
C ASN A 71 16.50 -7.09 5.72
N GLN A 72 15.33 -7.24 5.09
CA GLN A 72 14.07 -7.62 5.74
C GLN A 72 13.65 -6.68 6.89
N THR A 73 13.97 -5.39 6.77
CA THR A 73 13.70 -4.34 7.78
C THR A 73 12.69 -3.29 7.31
N LEU A 74 11.78 -3.65 6.40
CA LEU A 74 10.73 -2.74 5.91
C LEU A 74 9.70 -2.39 6.99
N VAL A 75 9.37 -3.36 7.85
CA VAL A 75 8.28 -3.23 8.82
C VAL A 75 8.76 -2.44 10.04
N ASN A 76 8.01 -1.39 10.38
CA ASN A 76 8.16 -0.65 11.61
C ASN A 76 7.62 -1.48 12.79
N GLN A 77 8.49 -2.32 13.37
CA GLN A 77 8.13 -3.24 14.46
C GLN A 77 7.68 -2.53 15.74
N ALA A 78 8.14 -1.31 16.00
CA ALA A 78 7.71 -0.54 17.17
C ALA A 78 6.27 -0.06 17.00
N LEU A 79 5.94 0.52 15.85
CA LEU A 79 4.58 0.93 15.52
C LEU A 79 3.65 -0.29 15.45
N TRP A 80 4.11 -1.39 14.84
CA TRP A 80 3.31 -2.60 14.72
C TRP A 80 2.88 -3.14 16.09
N ARG A 81 3.82 -3.27 17.02
CA ARG A 81 3.53 -3.69 18.40
C ARG A 81 2.53 -2.78 19.09
N ARG A 82 2.67 -1.45 18.95
CA ARG A 82 1.73 -0.49 19.54
C ARG A 82 0.32 -0.66 19.00
N ILE A 83 0.17 -0.80 17.67
CA ILE A 83 -1.13 -1.01 17.03
C ILE A 83 -1.75 -2.34 17.49
N GLN A 84 -0.98 -3.42 17.58
CA GLN A 84 -1.46 -4.71 18.07
C GLN A 84 -1.93 -4.65 19.53
N THR A 85 -1.22 -3.92 20.39
CA THR A 85 -1.60 -3.76 21.80
C THR A 85 -2.85 -2.88 21.97
N CYS A 86 -2.94 -1.78 21.23
CA CYS A 86 -4.05 -0.83 21.35
C CYS A 86 -5.33 -1.30 20.63
N PHE A 87 -5.19 -2.04 19.52
CA PHE A 87 -6.30 -2.42 18.63
C PHE A 87 -6.28 -3.90 18.22
N PRO A 88 -6.21 -4.85 19.17
CA PRO A 88 -6.03 -6.26 18.87
C PRO A 88 -7.16 -6.86 18.02
N VAL A 89 -8.41 -6.48 18.30
CA VAL A 89 -9.60 -6.98 17.57
C VAL A 89 -9.59 -6.55 16.11
N GLN A 90 -9.19 -5.29 15.83
CA GLN A 90 -9.15 -4.75 14.47
C GLN A 90 -8.03 -5.43 13.66
N CYS A 91 -6.85 -5.59 14.27
CA CYS A 91 -5.75 -6.36 13.68
C CYS A 91 -6.16 -7.80 13.39
N GLN A 92 -6.84 -8.47 14.32
CA GLN A 92 -7.27 -9.85 14.15
C GLN A 92 -8.27 -10.00 13.01
N ARG A 93 -9.29 -9.14 12.92
CA ARG A 93 -10.27 -9.15 11.82
C ARG A 93 -9.59 -8.97 10.46
N ARG A 94 -8.61 -8.07 10.40
CA ARG A 94 -7.88 -7.82 9.16
C ARG A 94 -6.95 -8.97 8.78
N LEU A 95 -6.35 -9.65 9.76
CA LEU A 95 -5.48 -10.81 9.54
C LEU A 95 -6.26 -12.10 9.23
N SER A 96 -7.48 -12.25 9.74
CA SER A 96 -8.32 -13.44 9.51
C SER A 96 -8.93 -13.49 8.11
N GLY A 97 -8.79 -12.43 7.31
CA GLY A 97 -9.26 -12.42 5.92
C GLY A 97 -10.78 -12.55 5.80
N GLN A 98 -11.53 -12.12 6.82
CA GLN A 98 -12.99 -12.04 6.76
C GLN A 98 -13.37 -10.84 5.88
N GLU A 99 -13.06 -10.94 4.60
CA GLU A 99 -13.83 -10.27 3.56
C GLU A 99 -15.20 -10.95 3.65
N ALA A 100 -16.25 -10.20 4.03
CA ALA A 100 -17.59 -10.71 3.83
C ALA A 100 -17.69 -11.11 2.35
N ASP A 101 -18.06 -12.37 2.09
CA ASP A 101 -18.45 -12.85 0.77
C ASP A 101 -19.62 -11.99 0.27
N ASP A 102 -19.30 -10.87 -0.35
CA ASP A 102 -20.20 -10.12 -1.21
C ASP A 102 -19.73 -10.39 -2.65
N GLU A 103 -20.26 -11.46 -3.25
CA GLU A 103 -20.24 -11.76 -4.68
C GLU A 103 -21.07 -10.72 -5.48
N ASP A 104 -20.81 -9.43 -5.26
CA ASP A 104 -21.15 -8.34 -6.18
C ASP A 104 -20.50 -7.04 -5.69
N ARG A 105 -19.24 -6.80 -6.07
CA ARG A 105 -18.70 -5.42 -6.10
C ARG A 105 -17.54 -5.27 -7.05
N LEU A 106 -17.89 -5.02 -8.31
CA LEU A 106 -16.98 -4.47 -9.31
C LEU A 106 -16.25 -3.24 -8.75
N GLY A 107 -14.92 -3.35 -8.53
CA GLY A 107 -14.04 -2.18 -8.61
C GLY A 107 -13.02 -1.88 -7.52
N LYS A 108 -12.62 -2.79 -6.61
CA LYS A 108 -11.43 -2.57 -5.74
C LYS A 108 -10.58 -3.83 -5.53
N ARG A 109 -10.26 -4.50 -6.63
CA ARG A 109 -9.19 -5.52 -6.69
C ARG A 109 -8.18 -5.02 -7.72
N PHE A 110 -7.10 -4.38 -7.26
CA PHE A 110 -5.96 -4.10 -8.15
C PHE A 110 -5.20 -5.41 -8.39
N HIS A 111 -5.82 -6.34 -9.13
CA HIS A 111 -5.04 -7.28 -9.91
C HIS A 111 -4.41 -6.48 -11.03
N VAL A 112 -3.12 -6.17 -10.92
CA VAL A 112 -2.34 -5.88 -12.13
C VAL A 112 -2.22 -7.20 -12.88
N ALA A 113 -3.25 -7.51 -13.66
CA ALA A 113 -3.14 -8.55 -14.67
C ALA A 113 -2.18 -7.99 -15.72
N THR A 114 -0.91 -8.38 -15.65
CA THR A 114 -0.03 -8.26 -16.81
C THR A 114 -0.63 -9.15 -17.89
N LEU A 115 -1.37 -8.54 -18.81
CA LEU A 115 -1.66 -9.20 -20.08
C LEU A 115 -0.34 -9.30 -20.83
N VAL A 116 0.43 -10.35 -20.54
CA VAL A 116 1.40 -10.86 -21.50
C VAL A 116 0.55 -11.35 -22.66
N ARG A 117 0.43 -10.52 -23.71
CA ARG A 117 -0.18 -10.96 -24.96
C ARG A 117 0.57 -12.22 -25.41
N PRO A 118 -0.12 -13.33 -25.71
CA PRO A 118 0.53 -14.46 -26.34
C PRO A 118 1.05 -13.98 -27.70
N SER A 119 2.37 -13.94 -27.85
CA SER A 119 3.04 -13.78 -29.15
C SER A 119 2.76 -15.04 -29.96
N THR A 120 1.63 -15.07 -30.67
CA THR A 120 1.48 -16.00 -31.79
C THR A 120 2.40 -15.53 -32.89
N HIS A 121 3.56 -16.17 -32.98
CA HIS A 121 4.42 -16.10 -34.15
C HIS A 121 3.59 -16.43 -35.40
N SER A 122 3.45 -15.45 -36.30
CA SER A 122 3.32 -15.71 -37.73
C SER A 122 4.03 -14.58 -38.48
N PRO A 123 5.03 -14.87 -39.34
CA PRO A 123 5.92 -13.86 -39.90
C PRO A 123 5.32 -13.31 -41.19
N ALA A 124 4.69 -12.14 -41.13
CA ALA A 124 4.44 -11.33 -42.32
C ALA A 124 4.26 -9.85 -41.94
N LEU A 125 5.33 -9.06 -42.19
CA LEU A 125 5.33 -7.66 -42.65
C LEU A 125 4.66 -6.60 -41.71
N CYS A 126 5.46 -5.73 -41.08
CA CYS A 126 5.67 -4.30 -41.47
C CYS A 126 4.35 -3.49 -41.59
N MET A 127 4.05 -2.35 -40.95
CA MET A 127 4.76 -1.36 -40.12
C MET A 127 3.72 -0.45 -39.41
N CYS A 128 4.18 0.39 -38.48
CA CYS A 128 3.55 1.67 -38.07
C CYS A 128 2.27 1.59 -37.20
N ALA A 129 2.40 1.49 -35.88
CA ALA A 129 1.32 1.89 -34.97
C ALA A 129 1.46 3.37 -34.61
N HIS A 130 0.70 4.23 -35.29
CA HIS A 130 0.46 5.61 -34.88
C HIS A 130 -0.40 5.64 -33.62
N VAL A 131 0.02 6.41 -32.61
CA VAL A 131 -0.84 6.80 -31.49
C VAL A 131 -1.83 7.85 -32.01
N GLN A 132 -3.12 7.57 -31.93
CA GLN A 132 -4.15 8.62 -32.01
C GLN A 132 -4.87 8.75 -30.66
N PRO A 133 -5.00 9.98 -30.13
CA PRO A 133 -5.80 10.24 -28.94
C PRO A 133 -7.29 10.22 -29.30
N LEU A 134 -8.08 9.39 -28.62
CA LEU A 134 -9.54 9.44 -28.72
C LEU A 134 -10.08 10.52 -27.78
N PHE A 135 -10.78 11.48 -28.39
CA PHE A 135 -11.53 12.56 -27.77
C PHE A 135 -12.82 11.98 -27.17
N VAL A 136 -13.12 12.27 -25.89
CA VAL A 136 -14.38 11.88 -25.24
C VAL A 136 -15.40 12.97 -25.49
N SER A 137 -16.43 12.69 -26.30
CA SER A 137 -17.65 13.49 -26.32
C SER A 137 -18.62 12.96 -25.27
N ARG A 138 -19.14 13.90 -24.49
CA ARG A 138 -20.03 13.70 -23.34
C ARG A 138 -21.47 13.77 -23.81
N GLU A 139 -22.27 12.78 -23.44
CA GLU A 139 -23.71 12.89 -23.24
C GLU A 139 -24.12 12.02 -22.05
#